data_AF-A0AAV2ZGH2-F1
#
_entry.id   AF-A0AAV2ZGH2-F1
#
_cell.length_a   1.000
_cell.length_b   1.000
_cell.length_c   1.000
_cell.angle_alpha   90.00
_cell.angle_beta   90.00
_cell.angle_gamma   90.00
#
_symmetry.space_group_name_H-M   'P 1'
#
loop_
_entity.id
_entity.type
_entity.pdbx_description
1 polymer ?
#
loop_
_entity_poly.entity_id
_entity_poly.type
_entity_poly.pdbx_seq_one_letter_code
_entity_poly.pdbx_strand_id
1 'polypeptide(L)'
;KSHLLNEDQRVVYESVIEAVRDPDNNDRCFFLDGPGGTGKSFVLEQILARVRLDGLIAVPVASSGIAALLLTSNLADLYRETSLIVWDEAAMAHRFALEAVDRSLRDITGVDRPFGGIVMLLSGDFGQIIPVVPRGSDGDVMNACLKRSNLWRELKTLRLTINMRVRTCSSASDAADIEAFSTFLLKIGEGKHDPVSRLGSSYF
;
A
#
# COMPACT_ATOMS: atom_id res chain seq x y z
N LYS A 1 9.93 -19.77 14.08
CA LYS A 1 8.80 -19.46 13.16
C LYS A 1 9.22 -18.39 12.14
N SER A 2 10.31 -18.62 11.38
CA SER A 2 10.91 -17.65 10.44
C SER A 2 10.69 -18.02 8.95
N HIS A 3 9.80 -18.97 8.65
CA HIS A 3 9.59 -19.52 7.30
C HIS A 3 8.29 -19.05 6.60
N LEU A 4 7.63 -17.97 7.07
CA LEU A 4 6.32 -17.58 6.52
C LEU A 4 6.37 -16.53 5.40
N LEU A 5 7.41 -15.70 5.32
CA LEU A 5 7.50 -14.64 4.32
C LEU A 5 8.20 -15.17 3.06
N ASN A 6 7.63 -14.88 1.89
CA ASN A 6 8.33 -15.08 0.62
C ASN A 6 9.42 -14.01 0.43
N GLU A 7 10.22 -14.13 -0.63
CA GLU A 7 11.35 -13.23 -0.87
C GLU A 7 10.94 -11.76 -1.02
N ASP A 8 9.94 -11.45 -1.85
CA ASP A 8 9.40 -10.09 -2.02
C ASP A 8 8.92 -9.51 -0.68
N GLN A 9 8.17 -10.31 0.08
CA GLN A 9 7.65 -9.91 1.39
C GLN A 9 8.75 -9.67 2.42
N ARG A 10 9.84 -10.48 2.38
CA ARG A 10 11.00 -10.32 3.25
C ARG A 10 11.74 -9.02 2.94
N VAL A 11 11.94 -8.69 1.66
CA VAL A 11 12.58 -7.43 1.23
C VAL A 11 11.79 -6.22 1.74
N VAL A 12 10.45 -6.26 1.64
CA VAL A 12 9.59 -5.21 2.19
C VAL A 12 9.75 -5.08 3.69
N TYR A 13 9.65 -6.20 4.39
CA TYR A 13 9.77 -6.25 5.84
C TYR A 13 11.13 -5.69 6.31
N GLU A 14 12.23 -6.12 5.72
CA GLU A 14 13.58 -5.67 6.10
C GLU A 14 13.77 -4.17 5.83
N SER A 15 13.39 -3.69 4.64
CA SER A 15 13.54 -2.29 4.26
C SER A 15 12.82 -1.35 5.22
N VAL A 16 11.58 -1.68 5.59
CA VAL A 16 10.77 -0.84 6.47
C VAL A 16 11.28 -0.90 7.92
N ILE A 17 11.64 -2.08 8.41
CA ILE A 17 12.15 -2.23 9.79
C ILE A 17 13.51 -1.54 9.95
N GLU A 18 14.37 -1.57 8.94
CA GLU A 18 15.63 -0.83 8.94
C GLU A 18 15.38 0.68 9.02
N ALA A 19 14.47 1.22 8.19
CA ALA A 19 14.10 2.64 8.23
C ALA A 19 13.49 3.09 9.57
N VAL A 20 12.73 2.21 10.24
CA VAL A 20 12.17 2.50 11.57
C VAL A 20 13.26 2.54 12.64
N ARG A 21 14.26 1.66 12.54
CA ARG A 21 15.33 1.53 13.54
C ARG A 21 16.46 2.53 13.37
N ASP A 22 16.65 3.04 12.16
CA ASP A 22 17.66 4.04 11.83
C ASP A 22 17.01 5.41 11.60
N PRO A 23 17.10 6.36 12.55
CA PRO A 23 16.59 7.72 12.41
C PRO A 23 17.21 8.51 11.25
N ASP A 24 18.44 8.17 10.85
CA ASP A 24 19.21 8.85 9.81
C ASP A 24 18.98 8.25 8.41
N ASN A 25 18.19 7.18 8.32
CA ASN A 25 17.83 6.59 7.04
C ASN A 25 17.09 7.60 6.15
N ASN A 26 17.55 7.74 4.91
CA ASN A 26 16.94 8.61 3.91
C ASN A 26 15.66 8.01 3.32
N ASP A 27 15.58 6.67 3.24
CA ASP A 27 14.42 5.95 2.71
C ASP A 27 13.40 5.73 3.82
N ARG A 28 12.48 6.68 4.02
CA ARG A 28 11.42 6.59 5.06
C ARG A 28 10.01 6.49 4.49
N CYS A 29 9.86 6.59 3.19
CA CYS A 29 8.56 6.62 2.52
C CYS A 29 8.47 5.45 1.53
N PHE A 30 7.53 4.52 1.78
CA PHE A 30 7.39 3.30 1.00
C PHE A 30 5.98 3.16 0.44
N PHE A 31 5.88 2.63 -0.78
CA PHE A 31 4.62 2.19 -1.37
C PHE A 31 4.66 0.69 -1.68
N LEU A 32 3.83 -0.09 -1.00
CA LEU A 32 3.65 -1.51 -1.21
C LEU A 32 2.61 -1.75 -2.31
N ASP A 33 3.12 -2.03 -3.50
CA ASP A 33 2.35 -2.40 -4.68
C ASP A 33 2.19 -3.92 -4.74
N GLY A 34 0.99 -4.41 -5.02
CA GLY A 34 0.79 -5.84 -5.12
C GLY A 34 -0.64 -6.17 -5.51
N PRO A 35 -0.86 -7.10 -6.44
CA PRO A 35 -2.19 -7.58 -6.78
C PRO A 35 -2.97 -8.16 -5.59
N GLY A 36 -4.28 -8.32 -5.75
CA GLY A 36 -5.10 -9.07 -4.80
C GLY A 36 -4.55 -10.48 -4.51
N GLY A 37 -4.40 -10.83 -3.24
CA GLY A 37 -3.94 -12.17 -2.83
C GLY A 37 -2.43 -12.35 -2.70
N THR A 38 -1.61 -11.30 -2.90
CA THR A 38 -0.14 -11.38 -2.67
C THR A 38 0.29 -11.27 -1.20
N GLY A 39 -0.66 -11.09 -0.29
CA GLY A 39 -0.40 -11.03 1.14
C GLY A 39 0.04 -9.65 1.64
N LYS A 40 -0.33 -8.55 0.95
CA LYS A 40 -0.08 -7.17 1.43
C LYS A 40 -0.45 -6.98 2.90
N SER A 41 -1.71 -7.22 3.26
CA SER A 41 -2.19 -7.05 4.64
C SER A 41 -1.41 -7.90 5.64
N PHE A 42 -1.03 -9.12 5.27
CA PHE A 42 -0.19 -9.98 6.11
C PHE A 42 1.18 -9.34 6.38
N VAL A 43 1.85 -8.78 5.36
CA VAL A 43 3.13 -8.07 5.54
C VAL A 43 2.96 -6.85 6.43
N LEU A 44 1.92 -6.05 6.19
CA LEU A 44 1.62 -4.86 7.01
C LEU A 44 1.44 -5.24 8.49
N GLU A 45 0.67 -6.29 8.76
CA GLU A 45 0.45 -6.82 10.11
C GLU A 45 1.76 -7.29 10.78
N GLN A 46 2.64 -7.99 10.04
CA GLN A 46 3.92 -8.43 10.58
C GLN A 46 4.84 -7.25 10.93
N ILE A 47 4.88 -6.21 10.09
CA ILE A 47 5.67 -5.00 10.35
C ILE A 47 5.10 -4.26 11.57
N LEU A 48 3.78 -4.04 11.63
CA LEU A 48 3.13 -3.41 12.78
C LEU A 48 3.41 -4.16 14.08
N ALA A 49 3.28 -5.49 14.06
CA ALA A 49 3.58 -6.33 15.21
C ALA A 49 5.05 -6.22 15.63
N ARG A 50 5.98 -6.21 14.67
CA ARG A 50 7.41 -6.09 14.97
C ARG A 50 7.77 -4.77 15.62
N VAL A 51 7.28 -3.65 15.07
CA VAL A 51 7.57 -2.31 15.62
C VAL A 51 7.01 -2.17 17.03
N ARG A 52 5.81 -2.70 17.29
CA ARG A 52 5.21 -2.73 18.63
C ARG A 52 5.98 -3.63 19.61
N LEU A 53 6.52 -4.76 19.15
CA LEU A 53 7.37 -5.63 19.95
C LEU A 53 8.71 -4.96 20.32
N ASP A 54 9.21 -4.07 19.46
CA ASP A 54 10.40 -3.25 19.74
C ASP A 54 10.07 -2.08 20.70
N GLY A 55 8.83 -1.98 21.21
CA GLY A 55 8.38 -0.94 22.15
C GLY A 55 8.07 0.41 21.49
N LEU A 56 8.06 0.47 20.16
CA LEU A 56 7.82 1.69 19.40
C LEU A 56 6.33 1.84 19.04
N ILE A 57 5.92 3.08 18.76
CA ILE A 57 4.55 3.40 18.38
C ILE A 57 4.37 3.21 16.87
N ALA A 58 3.45 2.30 16.52
CA ALA A 58 3.04 2.05 15.14
C ALA A 58 1.52 2.22 14.98
N VAL A 59 1.14 3.12 14.06
CA VAL A 59 -0.25 3.54 13.84
C VAL A 59 -0.77 2.97 12.51
N PRO A 60 -1.68 1.99 12.55
CA PRO A 60 -2.40 1.53 11.36
C PRO A 60 -3.55 2.48 11.03
N VAL A 61 -3.70 2.82 9.76
CA VAL A 61 -4.73 3.73 9.27
C VAL A 61 -5.36 3.16 8.00
N ALA A 62 -6.69 3.15 7.95
CA ALA A 62 -7.45 2.84 6.74
C ALA A 62 -7.83 4.15 6.01
N SER A 63 -8.26 4.06 4.76
CA SER A 63 -8.68 5.22 3.96
C SER A 63 -9.71 6.15 4.65
N SER A 64 -10.65 5.60 5.41
CA SER A 64 -11.61 6.39 6.21
C SER A 64 -11.00 7.02 7.47
N GLY A 65 -9.95 6.41 8.05
CA GLY A 65 -9.26 6.88 9.25
C GLY A 65 -8.31 8.05 9.02
N ILE A 66 -7.90 8.29 7.78
CA ILE A 66 -7.02 9.41 7.40
C ILE A 66 -7.69 10.75 7.62
N ALA A 67 -8.99 10.83 7.35
CA ALA A 67 -9.77 12.03 7.66
C ALA A 67 -9.71 12.35 9.16
N ALA A 68 -9.71 11.33 10.03
CA ALA A 68 -9.57 11.52 11.47
C ALA A 68 -8.16 12.01 11.85
N LEU A 69 -7.09 11.56 11.17
CA LEU A 69 -5.73 12.11 11.39
C LEU A 69 -5.68 13.63 11.15
N LEU A 70 -6.43 14.12 10.15
CA LEU A 70 -6.41 15.53 9.74
C LEU A 70 -7.26 16.44 10.63
N LEU A 71 -8.20 15.88 11.40
CA LEU A 71 -9.23 16.65 12.10
C LEU A 71 -8.93 16.90 13.58
N THR A 72 -7.91 16.27 14.17
CA THR A 72 -7.76 16.23 15.63
C THR A 72 -6.41 16.75 16.12
N SER A 73 -6.43 17.88 16.83
CA SER A 73 -5.26 18.49 17.47
C SER A 73 -4.78 17.73 18.72
N ASN A 74 -5.61 16.88 19.31
CA ASN A 74 -5.30 16.13 20.53
C ASN A 74 -4.41 14.90 20.30
N LEU A 75 -4.10 14.55 19.06
CA LEU A 75 -3.20 13.44 18.71
C LEU A 75 -1.76 13.90 18.45
N ALA A 76 -1.46 15.19 18.60
CA ALA A 76 -0.14 15.75 18.29
C ALA A 76 0.99 15.07 19.07
N ASP A 77 0.81 14.83 20.37
CA ASP A 77 1.84 14.16 21.19
C ASP A 77 2.06 12.70 20.76
N LEU A 78 0.98 11.99 20.40
CA LEU A 78 1.07 10.64 19.85
C LEU A 78 1.90 10.61 18.55
N TYR A 79 1.67 11.56 17.65
CA TYR A 79 2.41 11.60 16.38
C TYR A 79 3.87 11.99 16.53
N ARG A 80 4.22 12.82 17.52
CA ARG A 80 5.62 13.14 17.82
C ARG A 80 6.41 11.92 18.26
N GLU A 81 5.77 10.98 18.93
CA GLU A 81 6.39 9.73 19.37
C GLU A 81 6.19 8.57 18.37
N THR A 82 5.40 8.77 17.31
CA THR A 82 5.11 7.72 16.32
C THR A 82 6.33 7.43 15.45
N SER A 83 6.71 6.16 15.37
CA SER A 83 7.84 5.72 14.55
C SER A 83 7.42 5.21 13.17
N LEU A 84 6.20 4.68 13.06
CA LEU A 84 5.64 4.11 11.83
C LEU A 84 4.15 4.43 11.68
N ILE A 85 3.76 4.87 10.49
CA ILE A 85 2.37 4.93 10.05
C ILE A 85 2.19 3.97 8.87
N VAL A 86 1.23 3.06 8.99
CA VAL A 86 0.81 2.17 7.90
C VAL A 86 -0.52 2.65 7.37
N TRP A 87 -0.58 3.00 6.09
CA TRP A 87 -1.81 3.41 5.42
C TRP A 87 -2.24 2.33 4.43
N ASP A 88 -3.22 1.53 4.83
CA ASP A 88 -3.78 0.47 3.99
C ASP A 88 -4.79 1.04 2.98
N GLU A 89 -4.76 0.53 1.74
CA GLU A 89 -5.59 0.98 0.61
C GLU A 89 -5.44 2.48 0.28
N ALA A 90 -4.22 3.00 0.42
CA ALA A 90 -3.87 4.37 0.08
C ALA A 90 -4.08 4.68 -1.41
N ALA A 91 -4.00 3.68 -2.30
CA ALA A 91 -4.21 3.87 -3.75
C ALA A 91 -5.60 4.47 -4.09
N MET A 92 -6.60 4.26 -3.23
CA MET A 92 -7.94 4.83 -3.38
C MET A 92 -8.03 6.30 -2.95
N ALA A 93 -7.01 6.82 -2.26
CA ALA A 93 -7.01 8.17 -1.72
C ALA A 93 -6.67 9.21 -2.79
N HIS A 94 -7.32 10.37 -2.68
CA HIS A 94 -6.98 11.53 -3.50
C HIS A 94 -5.58 12.05 -3.11
N ARG A 95 -4.76 12.49 -4.07
CA ARG A 95 -3.42 13.05 -3.83
C ARG A 95 -3.38 14.15 -2.76
N PHE A 96 -4.42 14.98 -2.71
CA PHE A 96 -4.54 16.06 -1.73
C PHE A 96 -4.68 15.54 -0.29
N ALA A 97 -5.21 14.34 -0.08
CA ALA A 97 -5.21 13.72 1.23
C ALA A 97 -3.78 13.37 1.67
N LEU A 98 -2.98 12.78 0.77
CA LEU A 98 -1.57 12.48 1.02
C LEU A 98 -0.77 13.76 1.35
N GLU A 99 -0.96 14.80 0.56
CA GLU A 99 -0.30 16.11 0.74
C GLU A 99 -0.78 16.87 1.98
N ALA A 100 -2.04 16.69 2.38
CA ALA A 100 -2.54 17.25 3.64
C ALA A 100 -1.95 16.52 4.85
N VAL A 101 -1.82 15.18 4.78
CA VAL A 101 -1.19 14.39 5.85
C VAL A 101 0.28 14.76 6.00
N ASP A 102 1.03 14.85 4.89
CA ASP A 102 2.43 15.28 4.90
C ASP A 102 2.60 16.65 5.59
N ARG A 103 1.83 17.66 5.16
CA ARG A 103 1.87 19.00 5.76
C ARG A 103 1.53 18.97 7.25
N SER A 104 0.46 18.26 7.62
CA SER A 104 0.02 18.18 9.02
C SER A 104 1.08 17.51 9.90
N LEU A 105 1.71 16.44 9.44
CA LEU A 105 2.76 15.76 10.21
C LEU A 105 4.02 16.62 10.35
N ARG A 106 4.42 17.36 9.31
CA ARG A 106 5.52 18.34 9.41
C ARG A 106 5.21 19.44 10.42
N ASP A 107 3.99 19.96 10.41
CA ASP A 107 3.55 20.99 11.36
C ASP A 107 3.54 20.47 12.80
N ILE A 108 3.15 19.20 13.00
CA ILE A 108 3.07 18.57 14.33
C ILE A 108 4.47 18.24 14.88
N THR A 109 5.35 17.66 14.07
CA THR A 109 6.70 17.24 14.50
C THR A 109 7.72 18.38 14.46
N GLY A 110 7.47 19.43 13.67
CA GLY A 110 8.41 20.53 13.43
C GLY A 110 9.60 20.14 12.56
N VAL A 111 9.54 18.99 11.86
CA VAL A 111 10.64 18.47 11.03
C VAL A 111 10.30 18.67 9.56
N ASP A 112 11.15 19.39 8.82
CA ASP A 112 10.98 19.60 7.37
C ASP A 112 11.56 18.43 6.54
N ARG A 113 11.04 17.23 6.81
CA ARG A 113 11.23 16.02 6.00
C ARG A 113 9.85 15.49 5.60
N PRO A 114 9.73 14.70 4.52
CA PRO A 114 8.47 14.04 4.19
C PRO A 114 7.81 13.41 5.42
N PHE A 115 6.53 13.70 5.62
CA PHE A 115 5.68 13.24 6.72
C PHE A 115 6.25 13.53 8.12
N GLY A 116 6.98 14.64 8.26
CA GLY A 116 7.55 15.04 9.55
C GLY A 116 8.66 14.09 10.03
N GLY A 117 9.27 13.30 9.13
CA GLY A 117 10.29 12.30 9.46
C GLY A 117 9.74 10.96 9.97
N ILE A 118 8.42 10.80 10.05
CA ILE A 118 7.81 9.52 10.41
C ILE A 118 7.95 8.53 9.25
N VAL A 119 8.23 7.25 9.55
CA VAL A 119 8.26 6.22 8.50
C VAL A 119 6.84 5.98 8.00
N MET A 120 6.64 6.12 6.70
CA MET A 120 5.36 5.88 6.03
C MET A 120 5.41 4.61 5.20
N LEU A 121 4.47 3.70 5.45
CA LEU A 121 4.23 2.53 4.60
C LEU A 121 2.81 2.61 4.04
N LEU A 122 2.69 3.05 2.79
CA LEU A 122 1.43 3.07 2.07
C LEU A 122 1.26 1.75 1.33
N SER A 123 0.05 1.22 1.26
CA SER A 123 -0.26 0.06 0.44
C SER A 123 -1.35 0.39 -0.58
N GLY A 124 -1.44 -0.41 -1.63
CA GLY A 124 -2.63 -0.43 -2.46
C GLY A 124 -2.46 -1.28 -3.70
N ASP A 125 -3.55 -1.39 -4.45
CA ASP A 125 -3.58 -2.06 -5.74
C ASP A 125 -4.24 -1.11 -6.76
N PHE A 126 -3.43 -0.47 -7.60
CA PHE A 126 -3.93 0.41 -8.66
C PHE A 126 -4.72 -0.33 -9.75
N GLY A 127 -4.67 -1.67 -9.78
CA GLY A 127 -5.48 -2.51 -10.66
C GLY A 127 -6.88 -2.82 -10.10
N GLN A 128 -7.18 -2.44 -8.86
CA GLN A 128 -8.51 -2.67 -8.26
C GLN A 128 -9.40 -1.42 -8.32
N ILE A 129 -9.09 -0.38 -7.54
CA ILE A 129 -9.94 0.81 -7.45
C ILE A 129 -9.05 2.06 -7.35
N ILE A 130 -9.21 2.96 -8.32
CA ILE A 130 -8.61 4.30 -8.35
C ILE A 130 -9.51 5.32 -7.59
N PRO A 131 -9.00 6.51 -7.23
CA PRO A 131 -9.80 7.51 -6.51
C PRO A 131 -11.07 7.87 -7.27
N VAL A 132 -12.20 7.91 -6.57
CA VAL A 132 -13.49 8.29 -7.16
C VAL A 132 -13.61 9.80 -7.22
N VAL A 133 -13.73 10.35 -8.44
CA VAL A 133 -14.01 11.77 -8.68
C VAL A 133 -15.43 11.90 -9.25
N PRO A 134 -16.45 12.25 -8.43
CA PRO A 134 -17.83 12.33 -8.90
C PRO A 134 -17.97 13.32 -10.05
N ARG A 135 -18.50 12.85 -11.19
CA ARG A 135 -18.68 13.66 -12.41
C ARG A 135 -17.38 14.20 -13.02
N GLY A 136 -16.22 13.64 -12.64
CA GLY A 136 -14.92 13.98 -13.20
C GLY A 136 -14.67 13.27 -14.54
N SER A 137 -13.83 13.89 -15.37
CA SER A 137 -13.27 13.26 -16.57
C SER A 137 -12.15 12.27 -16.22
N ASP A 138 -11.73 11.44 -17.16
CA ASP A 138 -10.55 10.56 -17.00
C ASP A 138 -9.29 11.34 -16.59
N GLY A 139 -9.15 12.58 -17.10
CA GLY A 139 -8.07 13.49 -16.72
C GLY A 139 -8.15 13.93 -15.26
N ASP A 140 -9.36 14.14 -14.73
CA ASP A 140 -9.57 14.50 -13.33
C ASP A 140 -9.27 13.31 -12.40
N VAL A 141 -9.68 12.11 -12.81
CA VAL A 141 -9.37 10.87 -12.09
C VAL A 141 -7.86 10.61 -12.07
N MET A 142 -7.17 10.78 -13.21
CA MET A 142 -5.71 10.68 -13.25
C MET A 142 -5.06 11.71 -12.33
N ASN A 143 -5.50 12.97 -12.37
CA ASN A 143 -4.99 14.04 -11.49
C ASN A 143 -5.26 13.78 -10.01
N ALA A 144 -6.30 13.02 -9.67
CA ALA A 144 -6.59 12.61 -8.31
C ALA A 144 -5.64 11.51 -7.79
N CYS A 145 -5.06 10.69 -8.66
CA CYS A 145 -4.20 9.58 -8.27
C CYS A 145 -2.95 10.03 -7.50
N LEU A 146 -2.53 9.22 -6.52
CA LEU A 146 -1.30 9.45 -5.74
C LEU A 146 -0.06 9.66 -6.62
N LYS A 147 0.02 8.99 -7.77
CA LYS A 147 1.11 9.13 -8.75
C LYS A 147 1.28 10.55 -9.30
N ARG A 148 0.28 11.43 -9.11
CA ARG A 148 0.31 12.84 -9.51
C ARG A 148 0.64 13.79 -8.36
N SER A 149 0.89 13.26 -7.16
CA SER A 149 1.45 14.05 -6.06
C SER A 149 2.95 14.24 -6.23
N ASN A 150 3.47 15.37 -5.77
CA ASN A 150 4.92 15.59 -5.71
C ASN A 150 5.61 14.61 -4.76
N LEU A 151 4.89 14.15 -3.73
CA LEU A 151 5.37 13.17 -2.75
C LEU A 151 5.57 11.77 -3.34
N TRP A 152 4.99 11.48 -4.51
CA TRP A 152 5.19 10.19 -5.17
C TRP A 152 6.65 9.91 -5.49
N ARG A 153 7.46 10.96 -5.71
CA ARG A 153 8.90 10.82 -5.99
C ARG A 153 9.71 10.40 -4.78
N GLU A 154 9.21 10.71 -3.58
CA GLU A 154 9.82 10.30 -2.31
C GLU A 154 9.46 8.85 -1.96
N LEU A 155 8.42 8.28 -2.57
CA LEU A 155 7.95 6.92 -2.28
C LEU A 155 8.76 5.87 -3.02
N LYS A 156 9.49 5.05 -2.26
CA LYS A 156 10.12 3.84 -2.75
C LYS A 156 9.06 2.76 -2.97
N THR A 157 8.80 2.42 -4.23
CA THR A 157 7.82 1.38 -4.58
C THR A 157 8.44 -0.01 -4.39
N LEU A 158 7.77 -0.85 -3.61
CA LEU A 158 8.12 -2.24 -3.35
C LEU A 158 6.99 -3.13 -3.86
N ARG A 159 7.30 -4.10 -4.71
CA ARG A 159 6.29 -4.93 -5.38
C ARG A 159 6.22 -6.33 -4.82
N LEU A 160 5.01 -6.80 -4.55
CA LEU A 160 4.71 -8.20 -4.30
C LEU A 160 4.15 -8.84 -5.58
N THR A 161 4.83 -9.85 -6.10
CA THR A 161 4.46 -10.51 -7.36
C THR A 161 3.83 -11.88 -7.14
N ILE A 162 4.14 -12.52 -6.01
CA ILE A 162 3.73 -13.90 -5.74
C ILE A 162 2.33 -13.94 -5.12
N ASN A 163 1.39 -14.62 -5.78
CA ASN A 163 0.06 -14.88 -5.23
C ASN A 163 0.11 -15.97 -4.16
N MET A 164 -0.29 -15.61 -2.94
CA MET A 164 -0.23 -16.52 -1.78
C MET A 164 -1.49 -17.40 -1.66
N ARG A 165 -2.62 -17.02 -2.28
CA ARG A 165 -3.88 -17.82 -2.22
C ARG A 165 -3.76 -19.15 -2.98
N VAL A 166 -2.92 -19.18 -4.01
CA VAL A 166 -2.65 -20.38 -4.84
C VAL A 166 -1.83 -21.41 -4.09
N ARG A 167 -0.88 -20.97 -3.25
CA ARG A 167 0.06 -21.87 -2.55
C ARG A 167 -0.56 -22.66 -1.40
N THR A 168 -1.75 -22.27 -0.93
CA THR A 168 -2.47 -22.97 0.16
C THR A 168 -3.32 -24.15 -0.32
N CYS A 169 -3.56 -24.30 -1.64
CA CYS A 169 -4.33 -25.40 -2.21
C CYS A 169 -3.40 -26.51 -2.71
N SER A 170 -2.96 -27.38 -1.81
CA SER A 170 -2.13 -28.55 -2.14
C SER A 170 -2.98 -29.83 -2.32
N SER A 171 -3.73 -29.91 -3.41
CA SER A 171 -4.10 -31.18 -4.06
C SER A 171 -3.43 -31.19 -5.44
N ALA A 172 -2.62 -32.23 -5.72
CA ALA A 172 -1.72 -32.28 -6.88
C ALA A 172 -2.42 -32.25 -8.25
N SER A 173 -3.73 -32.49 -8.31
CA SER A 173 -4.53 -32.42 -9.54
C SER A 173 -4.94 -30.99 -9.93
N ASP A 174 -5.11 -30.09 -8.96
CA ASP A 174 -5.75 -28.79 -9.18
C ASP A 174 -4.73 -27.65 -9.26
N ALA A 175 -3.46 -27.92 -8.93
CA ALA A 175 -2.40 -26.90 -8.88
C ALA A 175 -2.14 -26.24 -10.24
N ALA A 176 -2.19 -27.01 -11.34
CA ALA A 176 -1.97 -26.50 -12.69
C ALA A 176 -3.11 -25.57 -13.14
N ASP A 177 -4.36 -25.93 -12.84
CA ASP A 177 -5.54 -25.12 -13.19
C ASP A 177 -5.60 -23.84 -12.34
N ILE A 178 -5.22 -23.91 -11.06
CA ILE A 178 -5.16 -22.75 -10.17
C ILE A 178 -4.01 -21.82 -10.55
N GLU A 179 -2.85 -22.35 -10.95
CA GLU A 179 -1.73 -21.54 -11.46
C GLU A 179 -2.09 -20.83 -12.77
N ALA A 180 -2.76 -21.54 -13.69
CA ALA A 180 -3.30 -20.96 -14.91
C ALA A 180 -4.33 -19.87 -14.61
N PHE A 181 -5.25 -20.09 -13.67
CA PHE A 181 -6.26 -19.12 -13.25
C PHE A 181 -5.64 -17.91 -12.53
N SER A 182 -4.61 -18.10 -11.71
CA SER A 182 -3.87 -17.00 -11.06
C SER A 182 -3.12 -16.16 -12.09
N THR A 183 -2.45 -16.81 -13.03
CA THR A 183 -1.80 -16.14 -14.17
C THR A 183 -2.82 -15.36 -14.99
N PHE A 184 -4.02 -15.91 -15.17
CA PHE A 184 -5.14 -15.21 -15.80
C PHE A 184 -5.59 -13.99 -14.98
N LEU A 185 -5.81 -14.11 -13.67
CA LEU A 185 -6.19 -12.98 -12.81
C LEU A 185 -5.14 -11.86 -12.81
N LEU A 186 -3.85 -12.23 -12.83
CA LEU A 186 -2.76 -11.26 -12.97
C LEU A 186 -2.79 -10.58 -14.35
N LYS A 187 -2.97 -11.34 -15.43
CA LYS A 187 -3.09 -10.78 -16.79
C LYS A 187 -4.31 -9.85 -16.95
N ILE A 188 -5.44 -10.20 -16.32
CA ILE A 188 -6.64 -9.34 -16.27
C ILE A 188 -6.34 -8.06 -15.51
N GLY A 189 -5.74 -8.15 -14.31
CA GLY A 189 -5.38 -6.98 -13.51
C GLY A 189 -4.34 -6.05 -14.15
N GLU A 190 -3.44 -6.59 -14.98
CA GLU A 190 -2.45 -5.81 -15.73
C GLU A 190 -2.96 -5.26 -17.07
N GLY A 191 -4.17 -5.61 -17.50
CA GLY A 191 -4.71 -5.25 -18.80
C GLY A 191 -3.99 -5.89 -19.99
N LYS A 192 -3.27 -7.01 -19.77
CA LYS A 192 -2.50 -7.74 -20.79
C LYS A 192 -3.22 -8.98 -21.32
N HIS A 193 -4.48 -9.18 -20.92
CA HIS A 193 -5.34 -10.21 -21.46
C HIS A 193 -6.12 -9.63 -22.65
N ASP A 194 -6.08 -10.29 -23.80
CA ASP A 194 -6.92 -9.90 -24.93
C ASP A 194 -8.39 -9.88 -24.49
N PRO A 195 -9.15 -8.81 -24.75
CA PRO A 195 -10.59 -8.85 -24.56
C PRO A 195 -11.11 -10.02 -25.39
N VAL A 196 -11.86 -10.94 -24.76
CA VAL A 196 -12.43 -12.10 -25.44
C VAL A 196 -13.19 -11.60 -26.67
N SER A 197 -12.58 -11.75 -27.84
CA SER A 197 -13.24 -11.50 -29.11
C SER A 197 -14.31 -12.58 -29.25
N ARG A 198 -15.58 -12.18 -29.08
CA ARG A 198 -16.84 -12.95 -29.18
C ARG A 198 -17.41 -13.50 -27.87
N LEU A 199 -18.07 -12.63 -27.12
CA LEU A 199 -19.31 -12.96 -26.40
C LEU A 199 -20.34 -11.89 -26.76
N GLY A 200 -21.01 -12.03 -27.90
CA GLY A 200 -22.00 -11.03 -28.34
C GLY A 200 -22.57 -11.17 -29.75
N SER A 201 -22.64 -12.37 -30.33
CA SER A 201 -23.30 -12.57 -31.64
C SER A 201 -24.53 -13.47 -31.59
N SER A 202 -25.15 -13.65 -30.42
CA SER A 202 -26.41 -14.43 -30.30
C SER A 202 -27.51 -13.74 -29.49
N TYR A 203 -27.42 -12.43 -29.27
CA TYR A 203 -28.48 -11.65 -28.62
C TYR A 203 -28.61 -10.28 -29.26
N PHE A 204 -28.89 -10.23 -30.56
CA PHE A 204 -29.66 -9.18 -31.26
C PHE A 204 -30.16 -9.78 -32.57
#